data_AF-A0A2N1J3J4-F1
#
_entry.id   AF-A0A2N1J3J4-F1
#
_cell.length_a   1.000
_cell.length_b   1.000
_cell.length_c   1.000
_cell.angle_alpha   90.00
_cell.angle_beta   90.00
_cell.angle_gamma   90.00
#
_symmetry.space_group_name_H-M   'P 1'
#
loop_
_entity.id
_entity.type
_entity.pdbx_description
1 polymer ?
#
loop_
_entity_poly.entity_id
_entity_poly.type
_entity_poly.pdbx_seq_one_letter_code
_entity_poly.pdbx_strand_id
1 'polypeptide(L)'
;MKNNIIFNILLSIGAGYLLTELQSFLGTTYLTSFLKQNLITLLVALIAINSATLSIVLTKVRELLDKSGQQGAFANTKRQMILSVNEQVVLIVVAMLLLIVQDSDFIKSHVEYVTFLNVLIIGCFVYALRILHDTAKSVFVILDY
;
A
#
# COMPACT_ATOMS: atom_id res chain seq x y z
N MET A 1 7.64 -6.82 14.74
CA MET A 1 6.25 -6.35 14.90
C MET A 1 5.32 -7.41 14.33
N LYS A 2 4.26 -7.84 15.04
CA LYS A 2 3.15 -8.54 14.39
C LYS A 2 2.58 -7.56 13.35
N ASN A 3 2.79 -7.81 12.06
CA ASN A 3 2.11 -7.05 11.01
C ASN A 3 0.62 -7.36 11.13
N ASN A 4 -0.10 -6.51 11.86
CA ASN A 4 -1.52 -6.67 12.02
C ASN A 4 -2.18 -5.97 10.83
N ILE A 5 -2.37 -6.74 9.75
CA ILE A 5 -2.93 -6.29 8.47
C ILE A 5 -4.20 -5.46 8.71
N ILE A 6 -5.08 -5.94 9.60
CA ILE A 6 -6.33 -5.25 9.96
C ILE A 6 -6.05 -3.87 10.55
N PHE A 7 -5.10 -3.77 11.48
CA PHE A 7 -4.73 -2.49 12.07
C PHE A 7 -4.18 -1.52 11.02
N ASN A 8 -3.35 -2.02 10.10
CA ASN A 8 -2.81 -1.19 9.02
C ASN A 8 -3.90 -0.71 8.07
N ILE A 9 -4.87 -1.57 7.71
CA ILE A 9 -6.03 -1.20 6.90
C ILE A 9 -6.84 -0.12 7.60
N LEU A 10 -7.17 -0.30 8.89
CA LEU A 10 -7.92 0.68 9.66
C LEU A 10 -7.20 2.02 9.75
N LEU A 11 -5.89 2.01 9.97
CA LEU A 11 -5.08 3.22 10.02
C LEU A 11 -5.06 3.93 8.65
N SER A 12 -4.93 3.18 7.56
CA SER A 12 -4.97 3.75 6.21
C SER A 12 -6.35 4.32 5.85
N ILE A 13 -7.44 3.65 6.23
CA ILE A 13 -8.80 4.17 6.07
C ILE A 13 -8.98 5.44 6.91
N GLY A 14 -8.53 5.44 8.17
CA GLY A 14 -8.57 6.61 9.04
C GLY A 14 -7.80 7.80 8.45
N ALA A 15 -6.61 7.57 7.89
CA ALA A 15 -5.86 8.59 7.16
C ALA A 15 -6.61 9.07 5.90
N GLY A 16 -7.24 8.16 5.16
CA GLY A 16 -8.10 8.50 4.02
C GLY A 16 -9.28 9.38 4.40
N TYR A 17 -9.91 9.11 5.54
CA TYR A 17 -10.97 9.95 6.11
C TYR A 17 -10.45 11.35 6.42
N LEU A 18 -9.36 11.46 7.18
CA LEU A 18 -8.76 12.75 7.54
C LEU A 18 -8.38 13.58 6.31
N LEU A 19 -7.80 12.96 5.28
CA LEU A 19 -7.45 13.65 4.03
C LEU A 19 -8.66 14.05 3.19
N THR A 20 -9.75 13.29 3.26
CA THR A 20 -11.02 13.64 2.59
C THR A 20 -11.68 14.84 3.29
N GLU A 21 -11.75 14.81 4.62
CA GLU A 21 -12.28 15.91 5.42
C GLU A 21 -11.43 17.18 5.30
N LEU A 22 -10.10 17.04 5.28
CA LEU A 22 -9.19 18.18 5.08
C LEU A 22 -9.44 18.86 3.73
N GLN A 23 -9.63 18.09 2.67
CA GLN A 23 -9.94 18.62 1.35
C GLN A 23 -11.30 19.33 1.34
N SER A 24 -12.31 18.74 1.97
CA SER A 24 -13.64 19.34 2.15
C SER A 24 -13.56 20.67 2.90
N PHE A 25 -12.84 20.70 4.03
CA PHE A 25 -12.62 21.89 4.85
C PHE A 25 -11.91 23.01 4.08
N LEU A 26 -10.96 22.64 3.22
CA LEU A 26 -10.24 23.59 2.36
C LEU A 26 -10.95 23.88 1.03
N GLY A 27 -12.14 23.31 0.78
CA GLY A 27 -12.91 23.51 -0.44
C GLY A 27 -12.23 23.01 -1.72
N THR A 28 -11.39 21.98 -1.64
CA THR A 28 -10.62 21.44 -2.77
C THR A 28 -10.94 19.98 -3.05
N THR A 29 -10.78 19.56 -4.31
CA THR A 29 -10.87 18.16 -4.75
C THR A 29 -9.56 17.68 -5.36
N TYR A 30 -8.45 18.34 -5.04
CA TYR A 30 -7.15 18.10 -5.68
C TYR A 30 -6.70 16.64 -5.57
N LEU A 31 -6.64 16.09 -4.36
CA LEU A 31 -6.13 14.74 -4.13
C LEU A 31 -7.11 13.68 -4.66
N THR A 32 -8.43 13.87 -4.50
CA THR A 32 -9.41 12.94 -5.07
C THR A 32 -9.37 12.92 -6.60
N SER A 33 -9.28 14.08 -7.24
CA SER A 33 -9.15 14.19 -8.70
C SER A 33 -7.84 13.60 -9.21
N PHE A 34 -6.73 13.88 -8.52
CA PHE A 34 -5.42 13.34 -8.85
C PHE A 34 -5.40 11.81 -8.76
N LEU A 35 -5.93 11.24 -7.67
CA LEU A 35 -5.98 9.79 -7.50
C LEU A 35 -6.96 9.13 -8.46
N LYS A 36 -8.12 9.74 -8.76
CA LYS A 36 -9.04 9.18 -9.77
C LYS A 36 -8.35 8.96 -11.12
N GLN A 37 -7.45 9.86 -11.51
CA GLN A 37 -6.73 9.78 -12.79
C GLN A 37 -5.48 8.89 -12.72
N ASN A 38 -4.78 8.86 -11.58
CA ASN A 38 -3.41 8.34 -11.52
C ASN A 38 -3.22 7.14 -10.57
N LEU A 39 -4.23 6.76 -9.77
CA LEU A 39 -4.05 5.76 -8.71
C LEU A 39 -3.46 4.45 -9.22
N ILE A 40 -3.98 3.89 -10.32
CA ILE A 40 -3.48 2.62 -10.84
C ILE A 40 -2.00 2.74 -11.25
N THR A 41 -1.64 3.80 -11.96
CA THR A 41 -0.24 4.08 -12.34
C THR A 41 0.66 4.21 -11.11
N LEU A 42 0.21 4.92 -10.08
CA LEU A 42 0.94 5.07 -8.81
C LEU A 42 1.12 3.72 -8.11
N LEU A 43 0.06 2.90 -7.99
CA LEU A 43 0.15 1.59 -7.34
C LEU A 43 1.07 0.64 -8.10
N VAL A 44 1.05 0.65 -9.44
CA VAL A 44 1.97 -0.11 -10.29
C VAL A 44 3.42 0.36 -10.11
N ALA A 45 3.65 1.68 -10.00
CA ALA A 45 4.98 2.21 -9.69
C ALA A 45 5.46 1.77 -8.29
N LEU A 46 4.59 1.82 -7.29
CA LEU A 46 4.92 1.43 -5.91
C LEU A 46 5.26 -0.06 -5.80
N ILE A 47 4.55 -0.95 -6.51
CA ILE A 47 4.89 -2.38 -6.51
C ILE A 47 6.20 -2.69 -7.23
N ALA A 48 6.54 -1.94 -8.29
CA ALA A 48 7.84 -2.05 -8.94
C ALA A 48 8.98 -1.67 -7.98
N ILE A 49 8.85 -0.54 -7.28
CA ILE A 49 9.84 -0.09 -6.27
C ILE A 49 9.96 -1.11 -5.14
N ASN A 50 8.83 -1.59 -4.60
CA ASN A 50 8.80 -2.60 -3.55
C ASN A 50 9.52 -3.89 -3.99
N SER A 51 9.23 -4.38 -5.20
CA SER A 51 9.85 -5.59 -5.75
C SER A 51 11.36 -5.46 -5.95
N ALA A 52 11.82 -4.32 -6.46
CA ALA A 52 13.26 -4.04 -6.59
C ALA A 52 13.95 -4.03 -5.22
N THR A 53 13.30 -3.40 -4.25
CA THR A 53 13.81 -3.28 -2.88
C THR A 53 13.89 -4.62 -2.16
N LEU A 54 12.83 -5.45 -2.28
CA LEU A 54 12.81 -6.81 -1.74
C LEU A 54 13.87 -7.71 -2.38
N SER A 55 14.20 -7.50 -3.66
CA SER A 55 15.26 -8.26 -4.34
C SER A 55 16.65 -7.99 -3.73
N ILE A 56 16.93 -6.74 -3.35
CA ILE A 56 18.15 -6.36 -2.64
C ILE A 56 18.20 -7.03 -1.27
N VAL A 57 17.13 -6.92 -0.49
CA VAL A 57 17.02 -7.54 0.84
C VAL A 57 17.18 -9.05 0.75
N LEU A 58 16.54 -9.71 -0.22
CA LEU A 58 16.62 -11.16 -0.39
C LEU A 58 18.04 -11.63 -0.74
N THR A 59 18.75 -10.85 -1.54
CA THR A 59 20.16 -11.12 -1.88
C THR A 59 21.03 -11.06 -0.61
N LYS A 60 20.85 -10.05 0.24
CA LYS A 60 21.57 -9.95 1.52
C LYS A 60 21.19 -11.04 2.51
N VAL A 61 19.91 -11.39 2.63
CA VAL A 61 19.48 -12.56 3.42
C VAL A 61 20.18 -13.83 2.95
N ARG A 62 20.33 -14.03 1.63
CA ARG A 62 21.01 -15.21 1.08
C ARG A 62 22.50 -15.21 1.42
N GLU A 63 23.19 -14.10 1.24
CA GLU A 63 24.60 -13.95 1.64
C GLU A 63 24.82 -14.28 3.14
N LEU A 64 23.93 -13.82 4.02
CA LEU A 64 24.00 -14.08 5.46
C LEU A 64 23.74 -15.56 5.80
N LEU A 65 22.82 -16.21 5.09
CA LEU A 65 22.55 -17.65 5.25
C LEU A 65 23.76 -18.49 4.83
N ASP A 66 24.39 -18.14 3.70
CA ASP A 66 25.55 -18.84 3.18
C ASP A 66 26.77 -18.71 4.12
N LYS A 67 26.94 -17.53 4.75
CA LYS A 67 28.02 -17.29 5.75
C LYS A 67 27.78 -17.97 7.09
N SER A 68 26.53 -18.03 7.56
CA SER A 68 26.19 -18.53 8.91
C SER A 68 25.93 -20.03 8.95
N GLY A 69 25.64 -20.68 7.82
CA GLY A 69 25.28 -22.09 7.75
C GLY A 69 23.90 -22.44 8.33
N GLN A 70 23.14 -21.45 8.82
CA GLN A 70 21.83 -21.66 9.45
C GLN A 70 20.69 -21.71 8.42
N GLN A 71 20.68 -22.78 7.62
CA GLN A 71 19.60 -23.00 6.66
C GLN A 71 18.25 -23.09 7.37
N GLY A 72 17.37 -22.10 7.13
CA GLY A 72 16.06 -21.98 7.78
C GLY A 72 15.90 -20.70 8.61
N ALA A 73 17.00 -20.03 8.98
CA ALA A 73 16.91 -18.66 9.48
C ALA A 73 16.21 -17.77 8.44
N PHE A 74 15.44 -16.78 8.90
CA PHE A 74 14.67 -15.84 8.04
C PHE A 74 13.53 -16.45 7.20
N ALA A 75 13.09 -17.69 7.43
CA ALA A 75 11.92 -18.26 6.74
C ALA A 75 10.66 -17.38 6.92
N ASN A 76 10.44 -16.88 8.14
CA ASN A 76 9.35 -15.94 8.43
C ASN A 76 9.50 -14.62 7.67
N THR A 77 10.73 -14.10 7.55
CA THR A 77 11.01 -12.88 6.79
C THR A 77 10.64 -13.06 5.33
N LYS A 78 11.12 -14.14 4.68
CA LYS A 78 10.76 -14.46 3.29
C LYS A 78 9.25 -14.55 3.08
N ARG A 79 8.53 -15.19 4.03
CA ARG A 79 7.07 -15.27 3.99
C ARG A 79 6.41 -13.88 4.05
N GLN A 80 6.89 -12.99 4.92
CA GLN A 80 6.38 -11.61 5.02
C GLN A 80 6.71 -10.77 3.78
N MET A 81 7.87 -10.99 3.15
CA MET A 81 8.23 -10.33 1.89
C MET A 81 7.26 -10.71 0.76
N ILE A 82 6.93 -11.99 0.62
CA ILE A 82 5.93 -12.46 -0.37
C ILE A 82 4.55 -11.89 -0.05
N LEU A 83 4.17 -11.86 1.23
CA LEU A 83 2.90 -11.28 1.67
C LEU A 83 2.80 -9.80 1.29
N SER A 84 3.85 -9.00 1.48
CA SER A 84 3.90 -7.58 1.08
C SER A 84 3.62 -7.37 -0.42
N VAL A 85 4.21 -8.21 -1.28
CA VAL A 85 3.94 -8.16 -2.72
C VAL A 85 2.49 -8.50 -3.03
N ASN A 86 1.97 -9.57 -2.42
CA ASN A 86 0.57 -9.99 -2.63
C ASN A 86 -0.42 -8.92 -2.15
N GLU A 87 -0.15 -8.25 -1.02
CA GLU A 87 -0.98 -7.15 -0.51
C GLU A 87 -1.06 -6.00 -1.52
N GLN A 88 0.05 -5.63 -2.19
CA GLN A 88 0.04 -4.59 -3.22
C GLN A 88 -0.71 -5.01 -4.49
N VAL A 89 -0.60 -6.28 -4.92
CA VAL A 89 -1.40 -6.80 -6.04
C VAL A 89 -2.89 -6.74 -5.72
N VAL A 90 -3.28 -7.19 -4.53
CA VAL A 90 -4.68 -7.13 -4.06
C VAL A 90 -5.16 -5.67 -4.00
N LEU A 91 -4.33 -4.74 -3.52
CA LEU A 91 -4.65 -3.32 -3.49
C LEU A 91 -4.91 -2.75 -4.89
N ILE A 92 -4.13 -3.14 -5.90
CA ILE A 92 -4.37 -2.70 -7.29
C ILE A 92 -5.76 -3.17 -7.77
N VAL A 93 -6.11 -4.43 -7.51
CA VAL A 93 -7.42 -4.99 -7.88
C VAL A 93 -8.55 -4.25 -7.14
N VAL A 94 -8.42 -4.04 -5.84
CA VAL A 94 -9.40 -3.29 -5.04
C VAL A 94 -9.55 -1.86 -5.54
N ALA A 95 -8.44 -1.18 -5.84
CA ALA A 95 -8.45 0.17 -6.39
C ALA A 95 -9.17 0.24 -7.75
N MET A 96 -8.94 -0.73 -8.64
CA MET A 96 -9.66 -0.80 -9.92
C MET A 96 -11.17 -0.94 -9.70
N LEU A 97 -11.59 -1.83 -8.80
CA LEU A 97 -13.01 -2.01 -8.48
C LEU A 97 -13.63 -0.73 -7.90
N LEU A 98 -12.94 -0.06 -6.98
CA LEU A 98 -13.40 1.19 -6.39
C LEU A 98 -13.55 2.30 -7.44
N LEU A 99 -12.61 2.43 -8.38
CA LEU A 99 -12.69 3.42 -9.45
C LEU A 99 -13.81 3.12 -10.44
N ILE A 100 -14.05 1.86 -10.79
CA ILE A 100 -15.20 1.44 -11.61
C ILE A 100 -16.51 1.82 -10.93
N VAL A 101 -16.64 1.49 -9.64
CA VAL A 101 -17.84 1.83 -8.86
C VAL A 101 -18.01 3.35 -8.78
N GLN A 102 -16.94 4.09 -8.53
CA GLN A 102 -16.96 5.56 -8.45
C GLN A 102 -17.41 6.22 -9.76
N ASP A 103 -17.10 5.64 -10.92
CA ASP A 103 -17.51 6.19 -12.22
C ASP A 103 -18.92 5.77 -12.66
N SER A 104 -19.56 4.84 -11.95
CA SER A 104 -20.91 4.36 -12.26
C SER A 104 -21.99 5.45 -12.12
N ASP A 105 -23.03 5.35 -12.93
CA ASP A 105 -24.19 6.28 -12.89
C ASP A 105 -24.97 6.19 -11.57
N PHE A 106 -24.89 5.04 -10.89
CA PHE A 106 -25.46 4.85 -9.56
C PHE A 106 -24.81 5.79 -8.53
N ILE A 107 -23.48 5.89 -8.51
CA ILE A 107 -22.77 6.78 -7.58
C ILE A 107 -22.96 8.25 -7.97
N LYS A 108 -23.01 8.56 -9.26
CA LYS A 108 -23.28 9.94 -9.73
C LYS A 108 -24.67 10.44 -9.29
N SER A 109 -25.63 9.55 -9.12
CA SER A 109 -26.99 9.89 -8.64
C SER A 109 -27.14 9.87 -7.11
N HIS A 110 -26.21 9.27 -6.38
CA HIS A 110 -26.26 9.13 -4.92
C HIS A 110 -24.99 9.73 -4.28
N VAL A 111 -25.04 11.05 -4.08
CA VAL A 111 -23.91 11.86 -3.60
C VAL A 111 -23.42 11.42 -2.22
N GLU A 112 -24.29 10.83 -1.39
CA GLU A 112 -23.97 10.33 -0.06
C GLU A 112 -22.86 9.27 -0.03
N TYR A 113 -22.69 8.50 -1.11
CA TYR A 113 -21.66 7.46 -1.20
C TYR A 113 -20.33 7.98 -1.75
N VAL A 114 -20.30 9.20 -2.32
CA VAL A 114 -19.10 9.77 -2.95
C VAL A 114 -17.99 9.96 -1.92
N THR A 115 -18.33 10.51 -0.74
CA THR A 115 -17.36 10.71 0.34
C THR A 115 -16.78 9.37 0.81
N PHE A 116 -17.63 8.36 1.01
CA PHE A 116 -17.19 7.03 1.42
C PHE A 116 -16.21 6.40 0.41
N LEU A 117 -16.51 6.48 -0.88
CA LEU A 117 -15.60 5.96 -1.92
C LEU A 117 -14.28 6.73 -1.98
N ASN A 118 -14.31 8.06 -1.82
CA ASN A 118 -13.09 8.87 -1.76
C ASN A 118 -12.19 8.45 -0.60
N VAL A 119 -12.76 8.18 0.57
CA VAL A 119 -12.04 7.66 1.73
C VAL A 119 -11.37 6.32 1.43
N LEU A 120 -12.08 5.39 0.79
CA LEU A 120 -11.53 4.08 0.43
C LEU A 120 -10.41 4.20 -0.63
N ILE A 121 -10.59 5.06 -1.62
CA ILE A 121 -9.61 5.33 -2.68
C ILE A 121 -8.33 5.91 -2.11
N ILE A 122 -8.44 6.97 -1.29
CA ILE A 122 -7.28 7.56 -0.61
C ILE A 122 -6.66 6.55 0.35
N GLY A 123 -7.47 5.79 1.07
CA GLY A 123 -7.02 4.73 1.97
C GLY A 123 -6.20 3.65 1.26
N CYS A 124 -6.60 3.23 0.06
CA CYS A 124 -5.82 2.30 -0.77
C CYS A 124 -4.43 2.86 -1.09
N PHE A 125 -4.36 4.13 -1.50
CA PHE A 125 -3.10 4.80 -1.78
C PHE A 125 -2.21 4.90 -0.53
N VAL A 126 -2.78 5.31 0.61
CA VAL A 126 -2.05 5.41 1.89
C VAL A 126 -1.55 4.03 2.34
N TYR A 127 -2.36 2.96 2.18
CA TYR A 127 -1.93 1.61 2.52
C TYR A 127 -0.76 1.15 1.64
N ALA A 128 -0.79 1.43 0.34
CA ALA A 128 0.33 1.12 -0.55
C ALA A 128 1.62 1.86 -0.15
N LEU A 129 1.53 3.16 0.21
CA LEU A 129 2.67 3.93 0.72
C LEU A 129 3.22 3.34 2.02
N ARG A 130 2.35 2.87 2.92
CA ARG A 130 2.76 2.24 4.18
C ARG A 130 3.53 0.93 3.93
N ILE A 131 3.05 0.08 3.02
CA ILE A 131 3.75 -1.15 2.64
C ILE A 131 5.15 -0.82 2.09
N LEU A 132 5.25 0.21 1.25
CA LEU A 132 6.55 0.66 0.74
C LEU A 132 7.46 1.17 1.86
N HIS A 133 6.93 2.00 2.78
CA HIS A 133 7.67 2.51 3.92
C HIS A 133 8.22 1.39 4.81
N ASP A 134 7.40 0.40 5.14
CA ASP A 134 7.81 -0.74 5.96
C ASP A 134 8.91 -1.56 5.27
N THR A 135 8.81 -1.71 3.95
CA THR A 135 9.83 -2.40 3.16
C THR A 135 11.14 -1.60 3.10
N ALA A 136 11.07 -0.29 2.83
CA ALA A 136 12.24 0.58 2.80
C ALA A 136 12.97 0.58 4.16
N LYS A 137 12.22 0.64 5.27
CA LYS A 137 12.79 0.53 6.62
C LYS A 137 13.52 -0.79 6.84
N SER A 138 12.99 -1.90 6.31
CA SER A 138 13.64 -3.22 6.43
C SER A 138 15.00 -3.29 5.75
N VAL A 139 15.20 -2.53 4.66
CA VAL A 139 16.47 -2.46 3.93
C VAL A 139 17.53 -1.80 4.80
N PHE A 140 17.22 -0.67 5.42
CA PHE A 140 18.18 0.01 6.30
C PHE A 140 18.62 -0.90 7.45
N VAL A 141 17.67 -1.59 8.08
CA VAL A 141 17.96 -2.53 9.17
C VAL A 141 18.86 -3.69 8.71
N ILE A 142 18.73 -4.16 7.46
CA ILE A 142 19.53 -5.29 6.96
C ILE A 142 20.90 -4.86 6.43
N LEU A 143 21.04 -3.60 6.00
CA LEU A 143 22.32 -3.04 5.58
C LEU A 143 23.21 -2.65 6.76
N ASP A 144 22.60 -2.32 7.91
CA ASP A 144 23.30 -2.04 9.16
C ASP A 144 23.90 -3.29 9.85
N TYR A 145 23.70 -4.49 9.27
CA TYR A 145 24.19 -5.80 9.76
C TYR A 145 25.27 -6.38 8.84
#